data_AF-A0A950CSD0-F1
#
_entry.id   AF-A0A950CSD0-F1
#
_cell.length_a   1.000
_cell.length_b   1.000
_cell.length_c   1.000
_cell.angle_alpha   90.00
_cell.angle_beta   90.00
_cell.angle_gamma   90.00
#
_symmetry.space_group_name_H-M   'P 1'
#
loop_
_entity.id
_entity.type
_entity.pdbx_description
1 polymer ?
#
loop_
_entity_poly.entity_id
_entity_poly.type
_entity_poly.pdbx_seq_one_letter_code
_entity_poly.pdbx_strand_id
1 'polypeptide(L)'
;MRKEGSITGVFYDPRQSDEAWRQIIYSGDIIVLSPRPEMMVLVEHTRRMVEDSFAPLDPRRAHEMLPVERCVEILAKLKPGYIHHPRTKELLQRVLSAFGCSPEKTYQDVPRLR
;
A
#
# COMPACT_ATOMS: atom_id res chain seq x y z
N MET A 1 15.34 -13.63 -19.67
CA MET A 1 15.88 -12.25 -19.80
C MET A 1 15.16 -11.56 -20.95
N ARG A 2 14.47 -10.44 -20.69
CA ARG A 2 13.93 -9.58 -21.77
C ARG A 2 15.10 -9.03 -22.59
N LYS A 3 14.98 -9.04 -23.92
CA LYS A 3 15.93 -8.38 -24.83
C LYS A 3 15.86 -6.87 -24.64
N GLU A 4 17.00 -6.18 -24.79
CA GLU A 4 17.05 -4.72 -24.88
C GLU A 4 16.03 -4.23 -25.93
N GLY A 5 15.14 -3.31 -25.53
CA GLY A 5 14.08 -2.75 -26.39
C GLY A 5 12.65 -3.27 -26.14
N SER A 6 12.42 -4.15 -25.16
CA SER A 6 11.05 -4.58 -24.82
C SER A 6 10.24 -3.47 -24.14
N ILE A 7 9.07 -3.12 -24.70
CA ILE A 7 8.09 -2.21 -24.10
C ILE A 7 7.50 -2.82 -22.82
N THR A 8 7.36 -2.02 -21.76
CA THR A 8 6.62 -2.36 -20.53
C THR A 8 5.14 -2.48 -20.82
N GLY A 9 4.55 -3.64 -20.56
CA GLY A 9 3.10 -3.86 -20.62
C GLY A 9 2.40 -3.24 -19.42
N VAL A 10 1.21 -2.67 -19.64
CA VAL A 10 0.33 -2.16 -18.59
C VAL A 10 -1.00 -2.92 -18.67
N PHE A 11 -1.32 -3.66 -17.61
CA PHE A 11 -2.50 -4.51 -17.52
C PHE A 11 -3.51 -3.90 -16.55
N TYR A 12 -4.76 -3.72 -16.99
CA TYR A 12 -5.85 -3.23 -16.15
C TYR A 12 -6.73 -4.39 -15.71
N ASP A 13 -6.93 -4.54 -14.39
CA ASP A 13 -7.76 -5.57 -13.77
C ASP A 13 -7.62 -6.98 -14.38
N PRO A 14 -6.39 -7.50 -14.58
CA PRO A 14 -6.21 -8.80 -15.20
C PRO A 14 -6.84 -9.90 -14.34
N ARG A 15 -7.82 -10.62 -14.91
CA ARG A 15 -8.44 -11.81 -14.29
C ARG A 15 -7.45 -12.97 -14.32
N GLN A 16 -6.52 -12.97 -13.39
CA GLN A 16 -5.43 -13.93 -13.32
C GLN A 16 -5.24 -14.40 -11.87
N SER A 17 -4.60 -15.55 -11.70
CA SER A 17 -4.22 -16.03 -10.37
C SER A 17 -3.10 -15.16 -9.80
N ASP A 18 -2.98 -15.19 -8.48
CA ASP A 18 -1.86 -14.59 -7.73
C ASP A 18 -0.48 -14.98 -8.30
N GLU A 19 -0.31 -16.23 -8.75
CA GLU A 19 0.93 -16.68 -9.40
C GLU A 19 1.18 -16.01 -10.77
N ALA A 20 0.14 -15.86 -11.58
CA ALA A 20 0.27 -15.21 -12.88
C ALA A 20 0.57 -13.69 -12.72
N TRP A 21 0.01 -13.04 -11.69
CA TRP A 21 0.38 -11.67 -11.34
C TRP A 21 1.87 -11.54 -10.99
N ARG A 22 2.43 -12.49 -10.24
CA ARG A 22 3.88 -12.49 -9.94
C ARG A 22 4.71 -12.57 -11.22
N GLN A 23 4.31 -13.38 -12.19
CA GLN A 23 5.04 -13.49 -13.46
C GLN A 23 5.04 -12.16 -14.24
N ILE A 24 3.91 -11.45 -14.29
CA ILE A 24 3.80 -10.10 -14.90
C ILE A 24 4.71 -9.10 -14.17
N ILE A 25 4.66 -9.09 -12.85
CA ILE A 25 5.47 -8.16 -12.06
C ILE A 25 6.97 -8.46 -12.25
N TYR A 26 7.37 -9.73 -12.21
CA TYR A 26 8.77 -10.14 -12.40
C TYR A 26 9.26 -10.01 -13.85
N SER A 27 8.38 -9.94 -14.85
CA SER A 27 8.75 -9.57 -16.22
C SER A 27 8.98 -8.06 -16.39
N GLY A 28 8.74 -7.25 -15.36
CA GLY A 28 8.88 -5.79 -15.38
C GLY A 28 7.66 -5.09 -15.98
N ASP A 29 6.50 -5.75 -15.98
CA ASP A 29 5.23 -5.18 -16.41
C ASP A 29 4.43 -4.63 -15.22
N ILE A 30 3.44 -3.77 -15.50
CA ILE A 30 2.66 -3.05 -14.48
C ILE A 30 1.23 -3.60 -14.45
N ILE A 31 0.72 -3.80 -13.23
CA ILE A 31 -0.70 -4.10 -12.99
C ILE A 31 -1.36 -2.88 -12.35
N VAL A 32 -2.45 -2.42 -12.97
CA VAL A 32 -3.33 -1.38 -12.43
C VAL A 32 -4.62 -2.03 -11.98
N LEU A 33 -4.94 -1.89 -10.69
CA LEU A 33 -6.12 -2.45 -10.07
C LEU A 33 -7.16 -1.36 -9.82
N SER A 34 -8.39 -1.59 -10.25
CA SER A 34 -9.51 -0.72 -9.96
C SER A 34 -9.82 -0.71 -8.45
N PRO A 35 -10.31 0.42 -7.91
CA PRO A 35 -10.69 0.51 -6.51
C PRO A 35 -11.72 -0.55 -6.12
N ARG A 36 -11.53 -1.18 -4.96
CA ARG A 36 -12.51 -2.07 -4.33
C ARG A 36 -13.06 -1.49 -3.03
N PRO A 37 -14.27 -1.89 -2.59
CA PRO A 37 -14.83 -1.44 -1.32
C PRO A 37 -13.87 -1.63 -0.14
N GLU A 38 -13.13 -2.74 -0.08
CA GLU A 38 -12.13 -3.02 0.94
C GLU A 38 -10.98 -2.01 0.95
N MET A 39 -10.53 -1.58 -0.24
CA MET A 39 -9.50 -0.56 -0.37
C MET A 39 -10.00 0.79 0.15
N MET A 40 -11.25 1.14 -0.14
CA MET A 40 -11.84 2.41 0.31
C MET A 40 -11.92 2.47 1.84
N VAL A 41 -12.20 1.35 2.51
CA VAL A 41 -12.18 1.29 3.99
C VAL A 41 -10.75 1.44 4.53
N LEU A 42 -9.75 0.82 3.91
CA LEU A 42 -8.34 1.02 4.29
C LEU A 42 -7.90 2.48 4.09
N VAL A 43 -8.28 3.08 2.97
CA VAL A 43 -7.99 4.50 2.66
C VAL A 43 -8.62 5.42 3.69
N GLU A 44 -9.86 5.19 4.09
CA GLU A 44 -10.54 5.98 5.12
C GLU A 44 -9.88 5.85 6.49
N HIS A 45 -9.53 4.62 6.91
CA HIS A 45 -8.78 4.40 8.15
C HIS A 45 -7.43 5.13 8.13
N THR A 46 -6.69 5.03 7.02
CA THR A 46 -5.40 5.69 6.84
C THR A 46 -5.55 7.21 6.88
N ARG A 47 -6.56 7.76 6.18
CA ARG A 47 -6.84 9.19 6.13
C ARG A 47 -7.05 9.75 7.53
N ARG A 48 -7.91 9.12 8.35
CA ARG A 48 -8.16 9.57 9.73
C ARG A 48 -6.89 9.60 10.57
N MET A 49 -6.09 8.52 10.54
CA MET A 49 -4.83 8.49 11.29
C MET A 49 -3.85 9.60 10.87
N VAL A 50 -3.82 9.94 9.58
CA VAL A 50 -3.01 11.04 9.06
C VAL A 50 -3.57 12.39 9.48
N GLU A 51 -4.87 12.64 9.29
CA GLU A 51 -5.54 13.89 9.69
C GLU A 51 -5.41 14.15 11.19
N ASP A 52 -5.64 13.14 12.03
CA ASP A 52 -5.49 13.25 13.49
C ASP A 52 -4.05 13.58 13.90
N SER A 53 -3.06 13.04 13.18
CA SER A 53 -1.63 13.28 13.48
C SER A 53 -1.15 14.67 13.11
N PHE A 54 -1.78 15.30 12.11
CA PHE A 54 -1.43 16.63 11.62
C PHE A 54 -2.39 17.72 12.11
N ALA A 55 -3.48 17.35 12.79
CA ALA A 55 -4.48 18.28 13.30
C ALA A 55 -3.82 19.40 14.15
N PRO A 56 -4.29 20.65 14.00
CA PRO A 56 -5.45 21.08 13.21
C PRO A 56 -5.15 21.38 11.73
N LEU A 57 -3.94 21.09 11.23
CA LEU A 57 -3.54 21.42 9.86
C LEU A 57 -4.07 20.38 8.86
N ASP A 58 -4.37 20.83 7.64
CA ASP A 58 -4.56 19.93 6.50
C ASP A 58 -3.22 19.24 6.19
N PRO A 59 -3.10 17.90 6.29
CA PRO A 59 -1.86 17.19 6.03
C PRO A 59 -1.26 17.49 4.65
N ARG A 60 -2.10 17.80 3.64
CA ARG A 60 -1.65 18.11 2.26
C ARG A 60 -0.91 19.45 2.18
N ARG A 61 -1.18 20.35 3.13
CA ARG A 61 -0.62 21.71 3.18
C ARG A 61 0.25 21.95 4.43
N ALA A 62 0.42 20.95 5.28
CA ALA A 62 1.17 21.09 6.52
C ALA A 62 2.60 21.60 6.31
N HIS A 63 3.25 21.24 5.20
CA HIS A 63 4.58 21.70 4.82
C HIS A 63 4.69 23.21 4.56
N GLU A 64 3.58 23.90 4.29
CA GLU A 64 3.55 25.36 4.12
C GLU A 64 3.66 26.08 5.48
N MET A 65 3.28 25.39 6.56
CA MET A 65 3.17 25.95 7.92
C MET A 65 4.18 25.34 8.89
N LEU A 66 4.63 24.11 8.64
CA LEU A 66 5.56 23.37 9.50
C LEU A 66 6.93 23.27 8.83
N PRO A 67 8.02 23.46 9.60
CA PRO A 67 9.35 23.11 9.12
C PRO A 67 9.46 21.59 8.89
N VAL A 68 10.36 21.18 8.00
CA VAL A 68 10.53 19.78 7.57
C VAL A 68 10.78 18.87 8.77
N GLU A 69 11.59 19.30 9.72
CA GLU A 69 11.95 18.56 10.93
C GLU A 69 10.69 18.21 11.74
N ARG A 70 9.72 19.12 11.81
CA ARG A 70 8.48 18.88 12.53
C ARG A 70 7.59 17.87 11.81
N CYS A 71 7.52 17.92 10.48
CA CYS A 71 6.83 16.89 9.69
C CYS A 71 7.49 15.52 9.89
N VAL A 72 8.82 15.46 9.91
CA VAL A 72 9.57 14.22 10.17
C VAL A 72 9.23 13.65 11.55
N GLU A 73 9.18 14.47 12.61
CA GLU A 73 8.81 14.03 13.96
C GLU A 73 7.41 13.42 14.02
N ILE A 74 6.43 14.03 13.35
CA ILE A 74 5.05 13.52 13.27
C ILE A 74 5.04 12.18 12.54
N LEU A 75 5.65 12.12 11.36
CA LEU A 75 5.68 10.91 10.53
C LEU A 75 6.47 9.77 11.18
N ALA A 76 7.52 10.08 11.94
CA ALA A 76 8.31 9.09 12.69
C ALA A 76 7.47 8.37 13.76
N LYS A 77 6.44 9.02 14.32
CA LYS A 77 5.48 8.40 15.25
C LYS A 77 4.34 7.70 14.50
N LEU A 78 3.79 8.35 13.48
CA LEU A 78 2.65 7.84 12.71
C LEU A 78 3.00 6.54 11.98
N LYS A 79 4.14 6.47 11.29
CA LYS A 79 4.52 5.30 10.48
C LYS A 79 4.52 3.99 11.28
N PRO A 80 5.31 3.83 12.38
CA PRO A 80 5.29 2.60 13.16
C PRO A 80 3.90 2.33 13.77
N GLY A 81 3.21 3.38 14.22
CA GLY A 81 1.83 3.26 14.73
C GLY A 81 0.88 2.67 13.70
N TYR A 82 0.91 3.15 12.45
CA TYR A 82 0.06 2.70 11.36
C TYR A 82 0.40 1.27 10.91
N ILE A 83 1.68 0.95 10.66
CA ILE A 83 2.07 -0.36 10.12
C ILE A 83 1.86 -1.51 11.12
N HIS A 84 1.93 -1.21 12.43
CA HIS A 84 1.69 -2.19 13.49
C HIS A 84 0.26 -2.14 14.04
N HIS A 85 -0.59 -1.22 13.59
CA HIS A 85 -1.96 -1.10 14.07
C HIS A 85 -2.77 -2.36 13.73
N PRO A 86 -3.43 -3.02 14.71
CA PRO A 86 -4.21 -4.23 14.45
C PRO A 86 -5.26 -4.05 13.35
N ARG A 87 -5.95 -2.89 13.37
CA ARG A 87 -6.92 -2.53 12.32
C ARG A 87 -6.31 -2.38 10.93
N THR A 88 -5.12 -1.79 10.81
CA THR A 88 -4.45 -1.66 9.51
C THR A 88 -4.14 -3.04 8.94
N LYS A 89 -3.62 -3.95 9.78
CA LYS A 89 -3.33 -5.33 9.39
C LYS A 89 -4.58 -6.08 8.92
N GLU A 90 -5.68 -5.99 9.68
CA GLU A 90 -6.97 -6.59 9.32
C GLU A 90 -7.48 -6.07 7.97
N LEU A 91 -7.49 -4.75 7.79
CA LEU A 91 -7.99 -4.13 6.55
C LEU A 91 -7.12 -4.48 5.34
N LEU A 92 -5.80 -4.52 5.50
CA LEU A 92 -4.89 -4.94 4.43
C LEU A 92 -5.13 -6.39 4.03
N GLN A 93 -5.31 -7.30 5.00
CA GLN A 93 -5.63 -8.70 4.71
C GLN A 93 -6.94 -8.81 3.91
N ARG A 94 -7.97 -8.02 4.25
CA ARG A 94 -9.23 -7.97 3.50
C ARG A 94 -9.03 -7.50 2.06
N VAL A 95 -8.21 -6.48 1.84
CA VAL A 95 -7.87 -6.00 0.48
C VAL A 95 -7.22 -7.12 -0.34
N LEU A 96 -6.20 -7.78 0.22
CA LEU A 96 -5.50 -8.87 -0.47
C LEU A 96 -6.42 -10.05 -0.78
N SER A 97 -7.25 -10.47 0.18
CA SER A 97 -8.25 -11.52 -0.03
C SER A 97 -9.27 -11.15 -1.09
N ALA A 98 -9.71 -9.88 -1.16
CA ALA A 98 -10.63 -9.43 -2.20
C ALA A 98 -10.02 -9.61 -3.60
N PHE A 99 -8.73 -9.39 -3.76
CA PHE A 99 -8.00 -9.65 -5.01
C PHE A 99 -7.66 -11.13 -5.26
N GLY A 100 -8.06 -12.05 -4.37
CA GLY A 100 -7.86 -13.49 -4.53
C GLY A 100 -6.49 -13.99 -4.05
N CYS A 101 -5.72 -13.17 -3.34
CA CYS A 101 -4.50 -13.62 -2.69
C CYS A 101 -4.84 -14.58 -1.53
N SER A 102 -4.08 -15.66 -1.39
CA SER A 102 -4.26 -16.63 -0.27
C SER A 102 -3.68 -16.04 1.03
N PRO A 103 -4.47 -15.92 2.11
CA PRO A 103 -3.98 -15.45 3.41
C PRO A 103 -2.83 -16.30 4.00
N GLU A 104 -2.76 -17.58 3.62
CA GLU A 104 -1.80 -18.56 4.12
C GLU A 104 -0.45 -18.48 3.39
N LYS A 105 -0.45 -17.93 2.17
CA LYS A 105 0.73 -17.83 1.29
C LYS A 105 1.19 -16.39 1.07
N THR A 106 0.42 -15.41 1.54
CA THR A 106 0.70 -13.98 1.33
C THR A 106 1.23 -13.35 2.61
N TYR A 107 2.44 -12.84 2.55
CA TYR A 107 3.10 -12.16 3.65
C TYR A 107 3.02 -10.64 3.44
N GLN A 108 2.60 -9.91 4.48
CA GLN A 108 2.50 -8.45 4.46
C GLN A 108 3.88 -7.76 4.41
N ASP A 109 4.88 -8.37 5.04
CA ASP A 109 6.24 -7.86 5.14
C ASP A 109 7.21 -8.96 4.71
N VAL A 110 8.44 -8.58 4.35
CA VAL A 110 9.48 -9.54 4.03
C VAL A 110 9.76 -10.43 5.24
N PRO A 111 9.77 -11.77 5.08
CA PRO A 111 10.19 -12.66 6.14
C PRO A 111 11.59 -12.26 6.61
N ARG A 112 11.71 -11.83 7.87
CA ARG A 112 13.02 -11.63 8.49
C ARG A 112 13.53 -13.01 8.88
N LEU A 113 14.34 -13.60 8.00
CA LEU A 113 15.12 -14.79 8.32
C LEU A 113 16.03 -14.42 9.51
N ARG A 114 15.76 -15.03 10.66
CA ARG A 114 16.61 -14.95 11.85
C ARG A 114 17.41 -16.22 11.96
#